data_AF-A0A8T3XRT7-F1
#
_entry.id   AF-A0A8T3XRT7-F1
#
_cell.length_a   1.000
_cell.length_b   1.000
_cell.length_c   1.000
_cell.angle_alpha   90.00
_cell.angle_beta   90.00
_cell.angle_gamma   90.00
#
_symmetry.space_group_name_H-M   'P 1'
#
loop_
_entity.id
_entity.type
_entity.pdbx_description
1 polymer ?
#
loop_
_entity_poly.entity_id
_entity_poly.type
_entity_poly.pdbx_seq_one_letter_code
_entity_poly.pdbx_strand_id
1 'polypeptide(L)' 'VLSGIVASMLARNRNPLESSAAASFVNGMAAKVVQRKVGLHMVASDLFDAIPIALKPFDKIKQ' A
#
# COMPACT_ATOMS: atom_id res chain seq x y z
N VAL A 1 6.02 -7.45 -3.34
CA VAL A 1 5.36 -6.40 -2.52
C VAL A 1 3.85 -6.45 -2.68
N LEU A 2 3.31 -6.13 -3.87
CA LEU A 2 1.86 -6.06 -4.10
C LEU A 2 1.10 -7.33 -3.70
N SER A 3 1.60 -8.51 -4.04
CA SER A 3 0.99 -9.79 -3.63
C SER A 3 0.82 -9.93 -2.11
N GLY A 4 1.81 -9.46 -1.33
CA GLY A 4 1.73 -9.42 0.13
C GLY A 4 0.68 -8.43 0.63
N ILE A 5 0.56 -7.26 -0.01
CA ILE A 5 -0.49 -6.27 0.32
C ILE A 5 -1.87 -6.87 0.02
N VAL A 6 -2.07 -7.46 -1.16
CA VAL A 6 -3.32 -8.13 -1.55
C VAL A 6 -3.66 -9.24 -0.56
N ALA A 7 -2.69 -10.12 -0.23
CA ALA A 7 -2.89 -11.18 0.75
C ALA A 7 -3.27 -10.64 2.14
N SER A 8 -2.61 -9.57 2.60
CA SER A 8 -2.92 -8.95 3.89
C SER A 8 -4.31 -8.32 3.95
N MET A 9 -4.76 -7.71 2.84
CA MET A 9 -6.10 -7.14 2.74
C MET A 9 -7.16 -8.23 2.64
N LEU A 10 -6.91 -9.26 1.83
CA LEU A 10 -7.80 -10.42 1.68
C LEU A 10 -7.90 -11.25 2.96
N ALA A 11 -6.85 -11.28 3.79
CA ALA A 11 -6.91 -11.93 5.09
C ALA A 11 -7.88 -11.22 6.06
N ARG A 12 -8.16 -9.93 5.83
CA ARG A 12 -9.05 -9.09 6.68
C ARG A 12 -10.40 -8.81 6.03
N ASN A 13 -10.50 -8.91 4.71
CA ASN A 13 -11.70 -8.69 3.92
C ASN A 13 -12.03 -9.96 3.13
N ARG A 14 -13.27 -10.45 3.21
CA ARG A 14 -13.68 -11.69 2.52
C ARG A 14 -13.94 -11.51 1.02
N ASN A 15 -13.86 -10.29 0.48
CA ASN A 15 -14.07 -10.00 -0.93
C ASN A 15 -12.72 -9.88 -1.69
N PRO A 16 -12.41 -10.79 -2.64
CA PRO A 16 -11.18 -10.73 -3.43
C PRO A 16 -11.06 -9.51 -4.34
N LEU A 17 -12.17 -9.04 -4.92
CA LEU A 17 -12.17 -7.93 -5.86
C LEU A 17 -11.82 -6.62 -5.14
N GLU A 18 -12.52 -6.34 -4.05
CA GLU A 18 -12.29 -5.14 -3.24
C GLU A 18 -10.88 -5.14 -2.62
N SER A 19 -10.43 -6.29 -2.13
CA SER A 19 -9.08 -6.43 -1.55
C SER A 19 -8.00 -6.16 -2.60
N SER A 20 -8.17 -6.67 -3.81
CA SER A 20 -7.22 -6.46 -4.90
C SER A 20 -7.20 -5.00 -5.37
N ALA A 21 -8.38 -4.36 -5.46
CA ALA A 21 -8.52 -2.96 -5.82
C ALA A 21 -7.87 -2.04 -4.77
N ALA A 22 -8.19 -2.24 -3.49
CA ALA A 22 -7.62 -1.47 -2.39
C ALA A 22 -6.10 -1.66 -2.28
N ALA A 23 -5.61 -2.88 -2.44
CA ALA A 23 -4.17 -3.16 -2.37
C ALA A 23 -3.41 -2.49 -3.52
N SER A 24 -3.96 -2.53 -4.74
CA SER A 24 -3.37 -1.86 -5.91
C SER A 24 -3.33 -0.35 -5.74
N PHE A 25 -4.40 0.22 -5.17
CA PHE A 25 -4.46 1.65 -4.84
C PHE A 25 -3.40 2.06 -3.80
N VAL A 26 -3.29 1.30 -2.70
CA VAL A 26 -2.28 1.55 -1.65
C VAL A 26 -0.86 1.41 -2.20
N ASN A 27 -0.60 0.39 -3.02
CA ASN A 27 0.70 0.20 -3.67
C ASN A 27 1.06 1.39 -4.57
N GLY A 28 0.11 1.93 -5.33
CA GLY A 28 0.30 3.13 -6.15
C GLY A 28 0.57 4.40 -5.32
N MET A 29 -0.14 4.58 -4.21
CA MET A 29 0.12 5.70 -3.29
C MET A 29 1.50 5.61 -2.65
N ALA A 30 1.91 4.43 -2.19
CA ALA A 30 3.26 4.20 -1.67
C ALA A 30 4.32 4.49 -2.75
N ALA A 31 4.11 4.03 -3.99
CA ALA A 31 4.99 4.35 -5.11
C ALA A 31 5.10 5.87 -5.35
N LYS A 32 4.01 6.62 -5.26
CA LYS A 32 4.05 8.08 -5.39
C LYS A 32 4.90 8.74 -4.28
N VAL A 33 4.85 8.21 -3.05
CA VAL A 33 5.70 8.69 -1.93
C VAL A 33 7.17 8.42 -2.21
N VAL A 34 7.50 7.20 -2.66
CA VAL A 34 8.88 6.79 -2.93
C VAL A 34 9.45 7.50 -4.16
N GLN A 35 8.65 7.66 -5.22
CA GLN A 35 9.05 8.35 -6.45
C GLN A 35 9.53 9.77 -6.15
N ARG A 36 8.89 10.46 -5.20
CA ARG A 36 9.32 11.81 -4.76
C ARG A 36 10.65 11.82 -4.03
N LYS A 37 11.08 10.69 -3.44
CA LYS A 37 12.34 10.57 -2.70
C LYS A 37 13.50 10.12 -3.59
N VAL A 38 13.29 9.10 -4.41
CA VAL A 38 14.38 8.42 -5.17
C VAL A 38 14.21 8.48 -6.69
N GLY A 39 13.13 9.09 -7.19
CA GLY A 39 12.89 9.25 -8.62
C GLY A 39 12.72 7.92 -9.34
N LEU A 40 13.47 7.73 -10.42
CA LEU A 40 13.42 6.53 -11.28
C LEU A 40 14.16 5.33 -10.70
N HIS A 41 14.94 5.51 -9.62
CA HIS A 41 15.70 4.43 -8.99
C HIS A 41 14.93 3.67 -7.91
N MET A 42 13.59 3.77 -7.95
CA MET A 42 12.71 3.05 -7.04
C MET A 42 12.90 1.55 -7.19
N VAL A 43 13.19 0.89 -6.08
CA VAL A 43 13.19 -0.56 -5.97
C VAL A 43 12.06 -1.05 -5.08
N ALA A 44 11.75 -2.34 -5.18
CA ALA A 44 10.65 -2.94 -4.43
C ALA A 44 10.80 -2.78 -2.91
N SER A 45 12.04 -2.75 -2.39
CA SER A 45 12.30 -2.60 -0.97
C SER A 45 11.90 -1.22 -0.42
N ASP A 46 12.10 -0.16 -1.19
CA ASP A 46 11.74 1.21 -0.81
C ASP A 46 10.23 1.36 -0.56
N LEU A 47 9.44 0.53 -1.24
CA LEU A 47 8.00 0.53 -1.13
C LEU A 47 7.52 0.04 0.24
N PHE A 48 8.24 -0.91 0.87
CA PHE A 48 7.85 -1.46 2.17
C PHE A 48 7.77 -0.37 3.24
N ASP A 49 8.75 0.53 3.28
CA ASP A 49 8.81 1.63 4.25
C ASP A 49 7.74 2.71 3.98
N ALA A 50 7.25 2.80 2.75
CA ALA A 50 6.25 3.78 2.35
C ALA A 50 4.80 3.31 2.54
N ILE A 51 4.54 2.00 2.66
CA ILE A 51 3.19 1.45 2.85
C ILE A 51 2.48 2.03 4.09
N PRO A 52 3.10 2.09 5.29
CA PRO A 52 2.46 2.67 6.46
C PRO A 52 2.12 4.16 6.28
N ILE A 53 2.99 4.91 5.59
CA ILE A 53 2.77 6.33 5.30
C ILE A 53 1.56 6.51 4.38
N ALA A 54 1.43 5.65 3.37
CA ALA A 54 0.31 5.66 2.44
C ALA A 54 -1.02 5.27 3.10
N LEU A 55 -0.99 4.43 4.14
CA LEU A 55 -2.18 3.98 4.88
C LEU A 55 -2.62 4.94 5.98
N LYS A 56 -1.72 5.75 6.54
CA LYS A 56 -1.98 6.69 7.65
C LYS A 56 -3.26 7.55 7.48
N PRO A 57 -3.59 8.11 6.30
CA PRO A 57 -4.81 8.91 6.13
C PRO A 57 -6.12 8.12 6.31
N PHE A 58 -6.07 6.79 6.25
CA PHE A 58 -7.23 5.91 6.38
C PHE A 58 -7.37 5.31 7.79
N ASP A 59 -6.46 5.62 8.70
CA ASP A 59 -6.51 5.15 10.07
C ASP A 59 -7.74 5.73 10.77
N LYS A 60 -8.61 4.85 11.27
CA LYS A 60 -9.75 5.23 12.10
C LYS A 60 -9.37 5.13 13.57
N ILE A 61 -8.69 6.15 14.07
CA ILE A 61 -8.48 6.31 15.50
C ILE A 61 -9.79 6.89 16.06
N LYS A 62 -10.53 6.10 16.86
CA LYS A 62 -11.66 6.64 17.62
C LYS A 62 -11.10 7.75 18.51
N GLN A 63 -11.56 8.98 18.32
CA GLN A 63 -11.38 10.06 19.29
C GLN A 63 -12.23 9.78 20.52
#